data_AF-A0A960WFZ9-F1
#
_entry.id   AF-A0A960WFZ9-F1
#
_cell.length_a   1.000
_cell.length_b   1.000
_cell.length_c   1.000
_cell.angle_alpha   90.00
_cell.angle_beta   90.00
_cell.angle_gamma   90.00
#
_symmetry.space_group_name_H-M   'P 1'
#
loop_
_entity.id
_entity.type
_entity.pdbx_description
1 polymer ?
#
loop_
_entity_poly.entity_id
_entity_poly.type
_entity_poly.pdbx_seq_one_letter_code
_entity_poly.pdbx_strand_id
1 'polypeptide(L)'
;MARLRQIFILTLPVLFFIFAVWLIFKRVQSGHTEELETLLREKNFKALSEEVIRRLESEDMNRPRLLMYGSIATLVDPTLPDFLVILQKEDSTQIFLREVFIRLVNLQGESGRLLIWLQRYLELQNSTALEPGSLDFWLSAIEKDSKLELQSIPDFPNFIHRLTKIWPSLAFETTGKDVQIRETPGLTGLVQAKLAKGQIVFCRLKGPEEEIFGKRGSWRYCITEDRIQGWLFDSYLKNKGEK
;
A
#
# COMPACT_ATOMS: atom_id res chain seq x y z
N MET A 1 62.33 11.72 -7.84
CA MET A 1 61.60 11.39 -6.59
C MET A 1 61.09 12.60 -5.80
N ALA A 2 61.78 13.75 -5.77
CA ALA A 2 61.38 14.90 -4.95
C ALA A 2 60.02 15.55 -5.34
N ARG A 3 59.74 15.70 -6.65
CA ARG A 3 58.46 16.29 -7.13
C ARG A 3 57.23 15.42 -6.86
N LEU A 4 57.40 14.09 -6.86
CA LEU A 4 56.32 13.13 -6.56
C LEU A 4 55.93 13.15 -5.08
N ARG A 5 56.92 13.32 -4.18
CA ARG A 5 56.67 13.53 -2.74
C ARG A 5 55.95 14.86 -2.48
N GLN A 6 56.33 15.94 -3.16
CA GLN A 6 55.65 17.24 -3.01
C GLN A 6 54.20 17.20 -3.48
N ILE A 7 53.89 16.54 -4.60
CA ILE A 7 52.51 16.36 -5.07
C ILE A 7 51.71 15.56 -4.04
N PHE A 8 52.25 14.44 -3.53
CA PHE A 8 51.58 13.64 -2.51
C PHE A 8 51.33 14.41 -1.20
N ILE A 9 52.28 15.24 -0.76
CA ILE A 9 52.16 16.05 0.47
C ILE A 9 51.10 17.16 0.31
N LEU A 10 50.87 17.67 -0.90
CA LEU A 10 49.86 18.69 -1.19
C LEU A 10 48.47 18.11 -1.51
N THR A 11 48.38 16.92 -2.10
CA THR A 11 47.09 16.30 -2.46
C THR A 11 46.45 15.53 -1.31
N LEU A 12 47.23 14.91 -0.43
CA LEU A 12 46.71 14.15 0.71
C LEU A 12 45.89 15.01 1.70
N PRO A 13 46.30 16.24 2.07
CA PRO A 13 45.51 17.10 2.95
C PRO A 13 44.22 17.58 2.30
N VAL A 14 44.24 17.83 0.99
CA VAL A 14 43.06 18.24 0.23
C VAL A 14 42.06 17.10 0.14
N LEU A 15 42.52 15.88 -0.17
CA LEU A 15 41.67 14.69 -0.16
C LEU A 15 41.12 14.38 1.23
N PHE A 16 41.95 14.54 2.27
CA PHE A 16 41.51 14.38 3.67
C PHE A 16 40.46 15.43 4.05
N PHE A 17 40.63 16.67 3.64
CA PHE A 17 39.67 17.74 3.87
C PHE A 17 38.35 17.50 3.15
N ILE A 18 38.38 17.11 1.87
CA ILE A 18 37.18 16.73 1.11
C ILE A 18 36.47 15.54 1.78
N PHE A 19 37.22 14.53 2.23
CA PHE A 19 36.67 13.37 2.91
C PHE A 19 36.07 13.72 4.29
N ALA A 20 36.71 14.60 5.05
CA ALA A 20 36.20 15.08 6.34
C ALA A 20 34.93 15.92 6.18
N VAL A 21 34.90 16.81 5.18
CA VAL A 21 33.70 17.57 4.80
C VAL A 21 32.59 16.62 4.37
N TRP A 22 32.89 15.62 3.53
CA TRP A 22 31.93 14.59 3.13
C TRP A 22 31.39 13.79 4.32
N LEU A 23 32.22 13.43 5.30
CA LEU A 23 31.79 12.74 6.51
C LEU A 23 30.88 13.61 7.39
N ILE A 24 31.18 14.90 7.53
CA ILE A 24 30.34 15.85 8.27
C ILE A 24 28.99 16.01 7.58
N PHE A 25 28.97 16.23 6.26
CA PHE A 25 27.74 16.31 5.48
C PHE A 25 26.92 15.02 5.60
N LYS A 26 27.56 13.85 5.46
CA LYS A 26 26.88 12.56 5.60
C LYS A 26 26.29 12.35 6.99
N ARG A 27 26.97 12.81 8.05
CA ARG A 27 26.51 12.69 9.44
C ARG A 27 25.36 13.64 9.78
N VAL A 28 25.40 14.85 9.24
CA VAL A 28 24.30 15.82 9.35
C VAL A 28 23.06 15.31 8.61
N GLN A 29 23.25 14.78 7.40
CA GLN A 29 22.18 14.20 6.59
C GLN A 29 21.56 12.94 7.23
N SER A 30 22.35 12.11 7.92
CA SER A 30 21.82 10.95 8.66
C SER A 30 21.02 11.37 9.90
N GLY A 31 21.48 12.36 10.68
CA GLY A 31 20.75 12.84 11.86
C GLY A 31 19.40 13.49 11.50
N HIS A 32 19.32 14.18 10.37
CA HIS A 32 18.08 14.76 9.86
C HIS A 32 17.04 13.72 9.45
N THR A 33 17.47 12.56 8.96
CA THR A 33 16.53 11.49 8.56
C THR A 33 16.07 10.62 9.73
N GLU A 34 16.86 10.54 10.80
CA GLU A 34 16.49 9.85 12.05
C GLU A 34 15.30 10.51 12.75
N GLU A 35 15.21 11.84 12.73
CA GLU A 35 14.11 12.57 13.36
C GLU A 35 12.76 12.28 12.67
N LEU A 36 12.72 12.33 11.33
CA LEU A 36 11.51 12.00 10.55
C LEU A 36 11.11 10.53 10.71
N GLU A 37 12.08 9.61 10.75
CA GLU A 37 11.82 8.19 11.05
C GLU A 37 11.29 8.00 12.47
N THR A 38 11.76 8.80 13.44
CA THR A 38 11.28 8.75 14.82
C THR A 38 9.83 9.21 14.90
N LEU A 39 9.51 10.38 14.31
CA LEU A 39 8.14 10.90 14.23
C LEU A 39 7.19 9.93 13.52
N LEU A 40 7.67 9.26 12.46
CA LEU A 40 6.91 8.24 11.75
C LEU A 40 6.65 7.00 12.63
N ARG A 41 7.65 6.51 13.36
CA ARG A 41 7.51 5.37 14.29
C ARG A 41 6.59 5.69 15.47
N GLU A 42 6.66 6.90 15.98
CA GLU A 42 5.79 7.42 17.04
C GLU A 42 4.38 7.76 16.54
N LYS A 43 4.13 7.67 15.22
CA LYS A 43 2.84 7.99 14.57
C LYS A 43 2.38 9.42 14.82
N ASN A 44 3.31 10.34 15.04
CA ASN A 44 3.00 11.76 15.20
C ASN A 44 2.93 12.43 13.83
N PHE A 45 1.90 12.09 13.05
CA PHE A 45 1.76 12.51 11.65
C PHE A 45 1.61 14.02 11.47
N LYS A 46 1.02 14.69 12.47
CA LYS A 46 0.93 16.16 12.48
C LYS A 46 2.32 16.80 12.58
N ALA A 47 3.12 16.39 13.57
CA ALA A 47 4.49 16.89 13.71
C ALA A 47 5.38 16.47 12.53
N LEU A 48 5.17 15.28 11.97
CA LEU A 48 5.85 14.81 10.77
C LEU A 48 5.57 15.74 9.57
N SER A 49 4.31 16.13 9.37
CA SER A 49 3.91 17.05 8.30
C SER A 49 4.47 18.46 8.50
N GLU A 50 4.36 19.00 9.71
CA GLU A 50 4.93 20.31 10.07
C GLU A 50 6.45 20.36 9.82
N GLU A 51 7.16 19.31 10.21
CA GLU A 51 8.60 19.20 10.02
C GLU A 51 9.00 19.04 8.55
N VAL A 52 8.20 18.32 7.76
CA VAL A 52 8.39 18.23 6.30
C VAL A 52 8.20 19.60 5.64
N ILE A 53 7.14 20.34 5.97
CA ILE A 53 6.89 21.69 5.44
C ILE A 53 8.06 22.61 5.76
N ARG A 54 8.46 22.66 7.04
CA ARG A 54 9.55 23.50 7.52
C ARG A 54 10.85 23.25 6.76
N ARG A 55 11.15 21.99 6.42
CA ARG A 55 12.36 21.62 5.68
C ARG A 55 12.28 21.89 4.19
N LEU A 56 11.11 21.70 3.59
CA LEU A 56 10.86 22.05 2.19
C LEU A 56 11.01 23.56 1.95
N GLU A 57 10.59 24.38 2.90
CA GLU A 57 10.78 25.84 2.87
C GLU A 57 12.26 26.26 3.00
N SER A 58 13.08 25.45 3.65
CA SER A 58 14.52 25.72 3.82
C SER A 58 15.41 25.26 2.65
N GLU A 59 14.81 24.89 1.51
CA GLU A 59 15.52 24.37 0.32
C GLU A 59 16.43 23.15 0.62
N ASP A 60 15.98 22.23 1.48
CA ASP A 60 16.74 21.00 1.80
C ASP A 60 16.98 20.15 0.53
N MET A 61 18.23 19.72 0.34
CA MET A 61 18.66 18.90 -0.80
C MET A 61 18.00 17.51 -0.84
N ASN A 62 17.33 17.05 0.23
CA ASN A 62 16.62 15.76 0.28
C ASN A 62 15.12 15.84 -0.03
N ARG A 63 14.71 16.82 -0.83
CA ARG A 63 13.32 17.08 -1.22
C ARG A 63 12.49 15.83 -1.57
N PRO A 64 12.97 14.84 -2.37
CA PRO A 64 12.17 13.65 -2.69
C PRO A 64 11.81 12.81 -1.45
N ARG A 65 12.75 12.70 -0.50
CA ARG A 65 12.54 11.94 0.73
C ARG A 65 11.60 12.67 1.70
N LEU A 66 11.66 14.01 1.73
CA LEU A 66 10.71 14.82 2.49
C LEU A 66 9.28 14.67 1.97
N LEU A 67 9.10 14.72 0.64
CA LEU A 67 7.79 14.50 0.01
C LEU A 67 7.24 13.09 0.27
N MET A 68 8.10 12.08 0.37
CA MET A 68 7.69 10.73 0.78
C MET A 68 7.08 10.74 2.19
N TYR A 69 7.76 11.31 3.19
CA TYR A 69 7.23 11.38 4.57
C TYR A 69 5.96 12.25 4.65
N GLY A 70 5.92 13.37 3.92
CA GLY A 70 4.72 14.21 3.81
C GLY A 70 3.54 13.42 3.24
N SER A 71 3.77 12.65 2.17
CA SER A 71 2.74 11.82 1.53
C SER A 71 2.21 10.73 2.44
N ILE A 72 3.07 10.11 3.26
CA ILE A 72 2.67 9.17 4.31
C ILE A 72 1.75 9.88 5.33
N ALA A 73 2.13 11.07 5.80
CA ALA A 73 1.33 11.85 6.74
C ALA A 73 -0.06 12.20 6.18
N THR A 74 -0.14 12.70 4.94
CA THR A 74 -1.41 13.01 4.25
C THR A 74 -2.30 11.78 4.10
N LEU A 75 -1.73 10.63 3.74
CA LEU A 75 -2.51 9.41 3.53
C LEU A 75 -3.10 8.84 4.82
N VAL A 76 -2.51 9.16 5.97
CA VAL A 76 -3.04 8.80 7.29
C VAL A 76 -4.01 9.87 7.81
N ASP A 77 -3.72 11.15 7.58
CA ASP A 77 -4.59 12.26 7.94
C ASP A 77 -4.86 13.18 6.73
N PRO A 78 -6.01 13.03 6.05
CA PRO A 78 -6.35 13.78 4.86
C PRO A 78 -6.66 15.26 5.14
N THR A 79 -6.68 15.70 6.41
CA THR A 79 -6.81 17.13 6.75
C THR A 79 -5.50 17.88 6.59
N LEU A 80 -4.37 17.16 6.44
CA LEU A 80 -3.05 17.71 6.21
C LEU A 80 -2.84 18.04 4.72
N PRO A 81 -1.86 18.91 4.39
CA PRO A 81 -1.58 19.27 3.00
C PRO A 81 -1.34 18.05 2.11
N ASP A 82 -1.84 18.09 0.87
CA ASP A 82 -1.77 16.94 -0.04
C ASP A 82 -0.42 16.84 -0.75
N PHE A 83 0.51 16.13 -0.09
CA PHE A 83 1.85 15.90 -0.60
C PHE A 83 1.91 14.89 -1.75
N LEU A 84 0.88 14.06 -1.96
CA LEU A 84 0.86 13.12 -3.08
C LEU A 84 0.71 13.84 -4.42
N VAL A 85 -0.14 14.87 -4.46
CA VAL A 85 -0.32 15.70 -5.66
C VAL A 85 0.97 16.45 -6.00
N ILE A 86 1.70 16.89 -4.97
CA ILE A 86 3.00 17.55 -5.14
C ILE A 86 4.04 16.54 -5.64
N LEU A 87 4.13 15.36 -5.01
CA LEU A 87 5.03 14.28 -5.41
C LEU A 87 4.79 13.86 -6.87
N GLN A 88 3.53 13.70 -7.28
CA GLN A 88 3.18 13.34 -8.66
C GLN A 88 3.62 14.39 -9.69
N LYS A 89 3.61 15.66 -9.31
CA LYS A 89 4.05 16.77 -10.18
C LYS A 89 5.56 16.89 -10.27
N GLU A 90 6.28 16.59 -9.19
CA GLU A 90 7.74 16.74 -9.11
C GLU A 90 8.48 15.49 -9.59
N ASP A 91 7.90 14.28 -9.45
CA ASP A 91 8.59 13.04 -9.76
C ASP A 91 7.58 11.95 -10.19
N SER A 92 7.51 11.67 -11.50
CA SER A 92 6.63 10.65 -12.09
C SER A 92 7.16 9.21 -11.93
N THR A 93 8.25 9.03 -11.17
CA THR A 93 8.86 7.71 -11.03
C THR A 93 7.99 6.83 -10.11
N GLN A 94 7.39 5.79 -10.69
CA GLN A 94 6.51 4.82 -10.00
C GLN A 94 7.13 4.24 -8.70
N ILE A 95 8.47 4.23 -8.63
CA ILE A 95 9.27 3.79 -7.48
C ILE A 95 8.96 4.61 -6.22
N PHE A 96 8.81 5.94 -6.30
CA PHE A 96 8.56 6.76 -5.11
C PHE A 96 7.19 6.53 -4.51
N LEU A 97 6.16 6.46 -5.36
CA LEU A 97 4.81 6.12 -4.94
C LEU A 97 4.82 4.73 -4.29
N ARG A 98 5.46 3.74 -4.92
CA ARG A 98 5.59 2.39 -4.36
C ARG A 98 6.23 2.40 -2.97
N GLU A 99 7.32 3.13 -2.75
CA GLU A 99 7.98 3.23 -1.44
C GLU A 99 7.11 3.90 -0.36
N VAL A 100 6.37 4.96 -0.71
CA VAL A 100 5.37 5.60 0.17
C VAL A 100 4.36 4.55 0.63
N PHE A 101 3.80 3.80 -0.33
CA PHE A 101 2.80 2.80 -0.04
C PHE A 101 3.35 1.59 0.71
N ILE A 102 4.57 1.13 0.41
CA ILE A 102 5.25 0.07 1.17
C ILE A 102 5.37 0.45 2.63
N ARG A 103 5.79 1.68 2.91
CA ARG A 103 5.94 2.16 4.27
C ARG A 103 4.59 2.25 4.98
N LEU A 104 3.54 2.72 4.31
CA LEU A 104 2.19 2.76 4.86
C LEU A 104 1.67 1.38 5.26
N VAL A 105 1.81 0.36 4.41
CA VAL A 105 1.43 -1.02 4.75
C VAL A 105 2.17 -1.53 5.98
N ASN A 106 3.44 -1.16 6.13
CA ASN A 106 4.27 -1.60 7.25
C ASN A 106 4.00 -0.82 8.55
N LEU A 107 3.19 0.26 8.52
CA LEU A 107 2.74 0.94 9.73
C LEU A 107 1.70 0.07 10.45
N GLN A 108 2.15 -0.63 11.49
CA GLN A 108 1.30 -1.48 12.32
C GLN A 108 0.10 -0.70 12.88
N GLY A 109 -1.13 -1.18 12.68
CA GLY A 109 -2.35 -0.59 13.27
C GLY A 109 -3.14 0.37 12.39
N GLU A 110 -2.66 0.71 11.19
CA GLU A 110 -3.43 1.46 10.18
C GLU A 110 -4.04 0.54 9.10
N SER A 111 -4.10 -0.75 9.41
CA SER A 111 -4.44 -1.84 8.50
C SER A 111 -5.85 -1.65 7.85
N GLY A 112 -6.80 -1.08 8.60
CA GLY A 112 -8.12 -0.67 8.10
C GLY A 112 -8.12 0.14 6.80
N ARG A 113 -7.07 0.92 6.53
CA ARG A 113 -7.03 1.94 5.46
C ARG A 113 -6.34 1.48 4.18
N LEU A 114 -5.92 0.22 4.13
CA LEU A 114 -5.15 -0.33 3.02
C LEU A 114 -5.82 -0.16 1.65
N LEU A 115 -7.14 -0.32 1.58
CA LEU A 115 -7.89 -0.16 0.33
C LEU A 115 -8.02 1.29 -0.13
N ILE A 116 -8.08 2.24 0.81
CA ILE A 116 -8.08 3.67 0.50
C ILE A 116 -6.73 4.04 -0.11
N TRP A 117 -5.65 3.55 0.49
CA TRP A 117 -4.30 3.77 -0.02
C TRP A 117 -4.09 3.12 -1.38
N LEU A 118 -4.55 1.89 -1.56
CA LEU A 118 -4.53 1.23 -2.85
C LEU A 118 -5.36 1.99 -3.90
N GLN A 119 -6.56 2.45 -3.54
CA GLN A 119 -7.37 3.27 -4.45
C GLN A 119 -6.63 4.54 -4.85
N ARG A 120 -6.03 5.25 -3.90
CA ARG A 120 -5.22 6.44 -4.17
C ARG A 120 -4.01 6.12 -5.03
N TYR A 121 -3.33 5.00 -4.78
CA TYR A 121 -2.23 4.54 -5.63
C TYR A 121 -2.69 4.31 -7.06
N LEU A 122 -3.84 3.66 -7.25
CA LEU A 122 -4.41 3.37 -8.57
C LEU A 122 -4.90 4.62 -9.31
N GLU A 123 -5.50 5.58 -8.59
CA GLU A 123 -5.92 6.88 -9.13
C GLU A 123 -4.70 7.69 -9.63
N LEU A 124 -3.59 7.65 -8.88
CA LEU A 124 -2.37 8.39 -9.23
C LEU A 124 -1.53 7.73 -10.33
N GLN A 125 -1.59 6.40 -10.45
CA GLN A 125 -0.79 5.61 -11.40
C GLN A 125 -1.28 5.66 -12.85
N ASN A 126 -2.36 6.40 -13.18
CA ASN A 126 -2.90 6.50 -14.54
C ASN A 126 -2.94 5.14 -15.28
N SER A 127 -3.76 4.22 -14.76
CA SER A 127 -4.41 3.06 -15.41
C SER A 127 -3.66 2.08 -16.33
N THR A 128 -2.38 2.22 -16.71
CA THR A 128 -1.82 1.35 -17.79
C THR A 128 -0.52 0.61 -17.51
N ALA A 129 0.15 0.76 -16.37
CA ALA A 129 1.25 -0.14 -16.02
C ALA A 129 1.50 -0.21 -14.52
N LEU A 130 0.72 -1.03 -13.81
CA LEU A 130 1.17 -1.53 -12.52
C LEU A 130 2.35 -2.47 -12.78
N GLU A 131 3.53 -2.15 -12.26
CA GLU A 131 4.64 -3.11 -12.23
C GLU A 131 4.17 -4.43 -11.57
N PRO A 132 4.48 -5.61 -12.14
CA PRO A 132 4.08 -6.90 -11.58
C PRO A 132 4.46 -7.09 -10.11
N GLY A 133 5.59 -6.52 -9.65
CA GLY A 133 6.01 -6.59 -8.24
C GLY A 133 5.22 -5.67 -7.30
N SER A 134 4.57 -4.62 -7.81
CA SER A 134 3.66 -3.79 -7.02
C SER A 134 2.36 -4.53 -6.73
N LEU A 135 1.93 -5.39 -7.66
CA LEU A 135 0.76 -6.23 -7.50
C LEU A 135 0.93 -7.23 -6.36
N ASP A 136 1.97 -8.07 -6.42
CA ASP A 136 2.19 -9.09 -5.39
C ASP A 136 2.37 -8.46 -4.00
N PHE A 137 2.98 -7.27 -3.95
CA PHE A 137 3.09 -6.48 -2.74
C PHE A 137 1.71 -6.09 -2.17
N TRP A 138 0.84 -5.50 -2.99
CA TRP A 138 -0.50 -5.09 -2.56
C TRP A 138 -1.37 -6.29 -2.18
N LEU A 139 -1.29 -7.40 -2.92
CA LEU A 139 -2.00 -8.62 -2.57
C LEU A 139 -1.49 -9.20 -1.25
N SER A 140 -0.18 -9.28 -1.05
CA SER A 140 0.41 -9.73 0.22
C SER A 140 0.05 -8.81 1.38
N ALA A 141 -0.05 -7.51 1.14
CA ALA A 141 -0.48 -6.52 2.13
C ALA A 141 -1.95 -6.75 2.53
N ILE A 142 -2.82 -6.96 1.53
CA ILE A 142 -4.25 -7.23 1.75
C ILE A 142 -4.45 -8.59 2.43
N GLU A 143 -3.64 -9.59 2.10
CA GLU A 143 -3.65 -10.92 2.72
C GLU A 143 -3.29 -10.87 4.21
N LYS A 144 -2.33 -10.01 4.58
CA LYS A 144 -1.93 -9.81 5.98
C LYS A 144 -2.98 -9.06 6.80
N ASP A 145 -3.93 -8.39 6.13
CA ASP A 145 -4.87 -7.50 6.76
C ASP A 145 -6.27 -8.11 6.91
N SER A 146 -6.55 -8.64 8.09
CA SER A 146 -7.85 -9.27 8.37
C SER A 146 -9.01 -8.27 8.47
N LYS A 147 -8.77 -6.97 8.66
CA LYS A 147 -9.78 -5.96 8.97
C LYS A 147 -9.75 -4.80 7.97
N LEU A 148 -10.39 -4.99 6.82
CA LEU A 148 -10.51 -3.95 5.79
C LEU A 148 -11.66 -3.00 6.16
N GLU A 149 -11.42 -1.69 6.32
CA GLU A 149 -12.48 -0.70 6.58
C GLU A 149 -13.11 -0.24 5.26
N LEU A 150 -14.13 -0.96 4.79
CA LEU A 150 -14.84 -0.68 3.53
C LEU A 150 -15.81 0.49 3.61
N GLN A 151 -16.11 0.97 4.82
CA GLN A 151 -17.14 2.00 5.06
C GLN A 151 -16.72 3.37 4.51
N SER A 152 -15.42 3.65 4.46
CA SER A 152 -14.84 4.94 4.07
C SER A 152 -14.71 5.13 2.56
N ILE A 153 -14.91 4.09 1.74
CA ILE A 153 -14.72 4.17 0.29
C ILE A 153 -15.96 4.76 -0.39
N PRO A 154 -15.89 5.94 -1.03
CA PRO A 154 -16.98 6.45 -1.84
C PRO A 154 -17.15 5.61 -3.10
N ASP A 155 -18.41 5.37 -3.51
CA ASP A 155 -18.75 4.60 -4.72
C ASP A 155 -18.08 3.20 -4.79
N PHE A 156 -18.24 2.46 -3.69
CA PHE A 156 -17.66 1.13 -3.49
C PHE A 156 -17.98 0.09 -4.60
N PRO A 157 -19.21 0.06 -5.17
CA PRO A 157 -19.49 -0.85 -6.29
C PRO A 157 -18.58 -0.63 -7.50
N ASN A 158 -18.38 0.64 -7.91
CA ASN A 158 -17.45 0.95 -8.99
C ASN A 158 -16.00 0.64 -8.62
N PHE A 159 -15.62 0.80 -7.34
CA PHE A 159 -14.31 0.37 -6.86
C PHE A 159 -14.13 -1.15 -7.02
N ILE A 160 -15.08 -1.97 -6.58
CA ILE A 160 -15.05 -3.44 -6.78
C ILE A 160 -14.96 -3.79 -8.26
N HIS A 161 -15.76 -3.14 -9.12
CA HIS A 161 -15.65 -3.32 -10.57
C HIS A 161 -14.27 -2.97 -11.12
N ARG A 162 -13.64 -1.87 -10.68
CA ARG A 162 -12.26 -1.53 -11.06
C ARG A 162 -11.29 -2.61 -10.60
N LEU A 163 -11.41 -3.08 -9.34
CA LEU A 163 -10.58 -4.19 -8.84
C LEU A 163 -10.74 -5.44 -9.70
N THR A 164 -11.95 -5.77 -10.19
CA THR A 164 -12.14 -6.93 -11.07
C THR A 164 -11.48 -6.81 -12.44
N LYS A 165 -11.32 -5.58 -12.96
CA LYS A 165 -10.58 -5.34 -14.21
C LYS A 165 -9.08 -5.45 -14.01
N ILE A 166 -8.61 -5.03 -12.84
CA ILE A 166 -7.18 -5.05 -12.49
C ILE A 166 -6.76 -6.48 -12.10
N TRP A 167 -7.61 -7.20 -11.37
CA TRP A 167 -7.37 -8.56 -10.85
C TRP A 167 -8.49 -9.52 -11.23
N PRO A 168 -8.58 -9.89 -12.52
CA PRO A 168 -9.61 -10.80 -12.98
C PRO A 168 -9.50 -12.18 -12.31
N SER A 169 -8.31 -12.61 -11.90
CA SER A 169 -8.08 -13.90 -11.21
C SER A 169 -8.69 -13.98 -9.81
N LEU A 170 -8.94 -12.83 -9.17
CA LEU A 170 -9.55 -12.71 -7.84
C LEU A 170 -11.02 -12.30 -7.91
N ALA A 171 -11.52 -12.05 -9.12
CA ALA A 171 -12.90 -11.68 -9.39
C ALA A 171 -13.72 -12.93 -9.71
N PHE A 172 -14.72 -13.17 -8.87
CA PHE A 172 -15.62 -14.30 -9.02
C PHE A 172 -17.06 -13.84 -9.20
N GLU A 173 -17.82 -14.67 -9.88
CA GLU A 173 -19.26 -14.54 -10.02
C GLU A 173 -19.95 -15.70 -9.29
N THR A 174 -20.96 -15.38 -8.50
CA THR A 174 -21.77 -16.39 -7.81
C THR A 174 -22.63 -17.18 -8.80
N THR A 175 -22.58 -18.51 -8.72
CA THR A 175 -23.27 -19.41 -9.67
C THR A 175 -24.61 -19.94 -9.15
N GLY A 176 -24.80 -19.97 -7.83
CA GLY A 176 -26.00 -20.45 -7.15
C GLY A 176 -26.99 -19.33 -6.79
N LYS A 177 -28.22 -19.71 -6.45
CA LYS A 177 -29.17 -18.81 -5.78
C LYS A 177 -28.97 -18.89 -4.27
N ASP A 178 -29.06 -17.76 -3.57
CA ASP A 178 -28.90 -17.65 -2.12
C ASP A 178 -27.56 -18.16 -1.59
N VAL A 179 -26.47 -17.84 -2.29
CA VAL A 179 -25.11 -18.20 -1.85
C VAL A 179 -24.81 -17.47 -0.55
N GLN A 180 -24.50 -18.21 0.51
CA GLN A 180 -24.36 -17.64 1.85
C GLN A 180 -22.93 -17.16 2.07
N ILE A 181 -22.82 -15.90 2.50
CA ILE A 181 -21.59 -15.35 3.05
C ILE A 181 -21.66 -15.41 4.58
N ARG A 182 -20.60 -15.91 5.22
CA ARG A 182 -20.59 -16.27 6.65
C ARG A 182 -19.43 -15.61 7.38
N GLU A 183 -19.62 -15.35 8.66
CA GLU A 183 -18.60 -14.68 9.48
C GLU A 183 -17.32 -15.52 9.64
N THR A 184 -17.48 -16.85 9.74
CA THR A 184 -16.37 -17.82 9.88
C THR A 184 -16.45 -18.88 8.76
N PRO A 185 -15.32 -19.49 8.37
CA PRO A 185 -15.36 -20.59 7.42
C PRO A 185 -16.04 -21.79 8.07
N GLY A 186 -16.95 -22.42 7.35
CA GLY A 186 -17.72 -23.57 7.82
C GLY A 186 -19.23 -23.31 7.94
N LEU A 187 -19.99 -24.40 8.10
CA LEU A 187 -21.46 -24.35 8.18
C LEU A 187 -21.98 -23.83 9.52
N THR A 188 -21.14 -23.79 10.55
CA THR A 188 -21.47 -23.33 11.91
C THR A 188 -21.44 -21.81 12.06
N GLY A 189 -20.75 -21.10 11.16
CA GLY A 189 -20.65 -19.64 11.19
C GLY A 189 -21.97 -18.94 10.90
N LEU A 190 -22.23 -17.81 11.55
CA LEU A 190 -23.43 -17.00 11.30
C LEU A 190 -23.48 -16.55 9.83
N VAL A 191 -24.66 -16.64 9.23
CA VAL A 191 -24.91 -16.15 7.86
C VAL A 191 -25.07 -14.64 7.94
N GLN A 192 -24.16 -13.90 7.31
CA GLN A 192 -24.19 -12.44 7.27
C GLN A 192 -25.11 -11.95 6.15
N ALA A 193 -25.10 -12.62 4.99
CA ALA A 193 -26.00 -12.32 3.89
C ALA A 193 -26.18 -13.51 2.95
N LYS A 194 -27.17 -13.38 2.05
CA LYS A 194 -27.42 -14.28 0.93
C LYS A 194 -27.22 -13.51 -0.36
N LEU A 195 -26.40 -14.06 -1.24
CA LEU A 195 -26.05 -13.45 -2.52
C LEU A 195 -26.87 -14.06 -3.65
N ALA A 196 -27.34 -13.19 -4.53
CA ALA A 196 -28.06 -13.61 -5.72
C ALA A 196 -27.08 -14.17 -6.76
N LYS A 197 -27.57 -15.06 -7.63
CA LYS A 197 -26.79 -15.56 -8.77
C LYS A 197 -26.34 -14.40 -9.64
N GLY A 198 -25.08 -14.41 -10.06
CA GLY A 198 -24.50 -13.40 -10.95
C GLY A 198 -23.87 -12.22 -10.19
N GLN A 199 -23.99 -12.19 -8.86
CA GLN A 199 -23.35 -11.16 -8.06
C GLN A 199 -21.83 -11.32 -8.09
N ILE A 200 -21.15 -10.21 -8.34
CA ILE A 200 -19.69 -10.14 -8.38
C ILE A 200 -19.17 -10.06 -6.95
N VAL A 201 -18.17 -10.89 -6.67
CA VAL A 201 -17.45 -10.90 -5.40
C VAL A 201 -15.95 -10.88 -5.66
N PHE A 202 -15.23 -10.14 -4.83
CA PHE A 202 -13.78 -10.11 -4.85
C PHE A 202 -13.26 -10.99 -3.72
N CYS A 203 -12.56 -12.07 -4.04
CA CYS A 203 -12.13 -13.05 -3.04
C CYS A 203 -10.61 -12.97 -2.78
N ARG A 204 -10.23 -12.93 -1.50
CA ARG A 204 -8.87 -12.58 -1.03
C ARG A 204 -8.10 -13.71 -0.35
N LEU A 205 -8.77 -14.56 0.42
CA LEU A 205 -8.12 -15.61 1.22
C LEU A 205 -8.69 -16.97 0.84
N LYS A 206 -7.83 -17.97 0.70
CA LYS A 206 -8.22 -19.38 0.58
C LYS A 206 -8.08 -20.05 1.95
N GLY A 207 -9.20 -20.46 2.51
CA GLY A 207 -9.32 -21.17 3.77
C GLY A 207 -9.30 -22.69 3.58
N PRO A 208 -9.78 -23.46 4.57
CA PRO A 208 -9.73 -24.91 4.54
C PRO A 208 -10.54 -25.48 3.37
N GLU A 209 -10.03 -26.56 2.80
CA GLU A 209 -10.76 -27.39 1.85
C GLU A 209 -11.69 -28.33 2.61
N GLU A 210 -12.95 -28.35 2.19
CA GLU A 210 -14.00 -29.15 2.80
C GLU A 210 -14.89 -29.76 1.71
N GLU A 211 -15.63 -30.80 2.07
CA GLU A 211 -16.70 -31.33 1.26
C GLU A 211 -18.04 -30.95 1.89
N ILE A 212 -18.82 -30.16 1.16
CA ILE A 212 -20.11 -29.64 1.63
C ILE A 212 -21.18 -30.08 0.65
N PHE A 213 -22.16 -30.84 1.15
CA PHE A 213 -23.28 -31.36 0.34
C PHE A 213 -22.83 -32.07 -0.96
N GLY A 214 -21.75 -32.86 -0.89
CA GLY A 214 -21.20 -33.60 -2.03
C GLY A 214 -20.40 -32.76 -3.03
N LYS A 215 -20.13 -31.48 -2.71
CA LYS A 215 -19.21 -30.62 -3.46
C LYS A 215 -17.93 -30.39 -2.68
N ARG A 216 -16.80 -30.75 -3.29
CA ARG A 216 -15.49 -30.39 -2.77
C ARG A 216 -15.16 -28.95 -3.18
N GLY A 217 -14.65 -28.18 -2.23
CA GLY A 217 -14.27 -26.79 -2.46
C GLY A 217 -13.47 -26.26 -1.28
N SER A 218 -13.10 -24.99 -1.35
CA SER A 218 -12.47 -24.26 -0.26
C SER A 218 -13.32 -23.07 0.15
N TRP A 219 -13.25 -22.72 1.43
CA TRP A 219 -13.82 -21.46 1.90
C TRP A 219 -12.96 -20.31 1.42
N ARG A 220 -13.56 -19.30 0.80
CA ARG A 220 -12.87 -18.08 0.39
C ARG A 220 -13.42 -16.89 1.14
N TYR A 221 -12.55 -16.06 1.68
CA TYR A 221 -13.00 -14.78 2.23
C TYR A 221 -13.22 -13.81 1.07
N CYS A 222 -14.43 -13.30 0.94
CA CYS A 222 -14.84 -12.46 -0.17
C CYS A 222 -15.47 -11.16 0.33
N ILE A 223 -15.47 -10.17 -0.56
CA ILE A 223 -16.08 -8.87 -0.37
C ILE A 223 -17.07 -8.64 -1.52
N THR A 224 -18.30 -8.26 -1.18
CA THR A 224 -19.37 -7.99 -2.15
C THR A 224 -19.42 -6.51 -2.51
N GLU A 225 -20.08 -6.17 -3.61
CA GLU A 225 -20.36 -4.78 -4.00
C GLU A 225 -21.16 -4.00 -2.93
N ASP A 226 -21.92 -4.71 -2.11
CA ASP A 226 -22.71 -4.17 -0.99
C ASP A 226 -21.88 -4.00 0.30
N ARG A 227 -20.55 -4.08 0.21
CA ARG A 227 -19.59 -3.96 1.34
C ARG A 227 -19.71 -5.07 2.38
N ILE A 228 -20.33 -6.19 2.04
CA ILE A 228 -20.46 -7.33 2.93
C ILE A 228 -19.18 -8.15 2.81
N GLN A 229 -18.61 -8.53 3.94
CA GLN A 229 -17.41 -9.34 4.01
C GLN A 229 -17.69 -10.63 4.76
N GLY A 230 -17.10 -11.73 4.29
CA GLY A 230 -17.13 -13.00 4.99
C GLY A 230 -16.67 -14.15 4.11
N TRP A 231 -16.81 -15.35 4.63
CA TRP A 231 -16.43 -16.60 4.02
C TRP A 231 -17.54 -17.15 3.14
N LEU A 232 -17.17 -17.58 1.94
CA LEU A 232 -18.06 -18.10 0.92
C LEU A 232 -17.42 -19.35 0.32
N PHE A 233 -18.18 -20.42 0.17
CA PHE A 233 -17.68 -21.69 -0.34
C PHE A 233 -17.48 -21.64 -1.87
N ASP A 234 -16.25 -21.84 -2.34
CA ASP A 234 -15.84 -21.52 -3.71
C ASP A 234 -16.43 -22.43 -4.79
N SER A 235 -16.97 -23.59 -4.43
CA SER A 235 -17.71 -24.44 -5.38
C SER A 235 -18.99 -23.78 -5.91
N TYR A 236 -19.42 -22.65 -5.32
CA TYR A 236 -20.50 -21.81 -5.81
C TYR A 236 -20.00 -20.56 -6.55
N LEU A 237 -18.70 -20.45 -6.81
CA LEU A 237 -18.07 -19.33 -7.50
C LEU A 237 -17.54 -19.78 -8.86
N LYS A 238 -17.63 -18.89 -9.85
CA LYS A 238 -16.97 -19.04 -11.15
C LYS A 238 -15.98 -17.89 -11.33
N ASN A 239 -14.74 -18.22 -11.70
CA ASN A 239 -13.75 -17.20 -11.99
C ASN A 239 -14.15 -16.43 -13.26
N LYS A 240 -14.16 -15.10 -13.21
CA LYS A 240 -14.54 -14.27 -14.36
C LYS A 240 -13.43 -14.18 -15.42
N GLY A 241 -12.19 -14.49 -15.04
CA GLY A 241 -11.01 -14.50 -15.91
C GLY A 241 -10.78 -15.81 -16.69
N GLU A 242 -11.45 -16.90 -16.32
CA GLU A 242 -11.37 -18.18 -17.04
C GLU A 242 -12.44 -18.20 -18.15
N LYS A 243 -11.98 -18.01 -19.40
CA LYS A 243 -12.78 -18.31 -20.59
C LYS A 243 -12.75 -19.79 -20.91
#